data_AF-A0A1I1IH25-F1
#
_entry.id   AF-A0A1I1IH25-F1
#
_cell.length_a   1.000
_cell.length_b   1.000
_cell.length_c   1.000
_cell.angle_alpha   90.00
_cell.angle_beta   90.00
_cell.angle_gamma   90.00
#
_symmetry.space_group_name_H-M   'P 1'
#
loop_
_entity.id
_entity.type
_entity.pdbx_description
1 polymer ?
#
loop_
_entity_poly.entity_id
_entity_poly.type
_entity_poly.pdbx_seq_one_letter_code
_entity_poly.pdbx_strand_id
1 'polypeptide(L)'
;MIALDDIEDMTCLSRKEIAALAEHEHIGDFDASMLAEYLMHLPKGPQKVQQMICEDMREAIRHGDLDHARELFLTLQHFVKDHPEAIRGAA
;
A
#
# COMPACT_ATOMS: atom_id res chain seq x y z
N MET A 1 -3.00 26.90 2.85
CA MET A 1 -1.82 26.07 2.56
C MET A 1 -2.30 24.63 2.69
N ILE A 2 -2.00 23.78 1.72
CA ILE A 2 -2.37 22.36 1.78
C ILE A 2 -1.29 21.65 2.59
N ALA A 3 -1.68 20.91 3.62
CA ALA A 3 -0.80 20.09 4.45
C ALA A 3 -0.63 18.68 3.85
N LEU A 4 0.37 17.94 4.32
CA LEU A 4 0.55 16.53 3.94
C LEU A 4 -0.70 15.71 4.28
N ASP A 5 -1.32 15.99 5.43
CA ASP A 5 -2.54 15.31 5.83
C ASP A 5 -3.69 15.53 4.85
N ASP A 6 -3.82 16.74 4.29
CA ASP A 6 -4.84 17.02 3.29
C ASP A 6 -4.62 16.21 2.00
N ILE A 7 -3.36 15.93 1.64
CA ILE A 7 -3.01 15.19 0.41
C ILE A 7 -3.25 13.69 0.59
N GLU A 8 -2.82 13.13 1.71
CA GLU A 8 -3.02 11.71 2.02
C GLU A 8 -4.52 11.39 2.14
N ASP A 9 -5.33 12.30 2.69
CA ASP A 9 -6.79 12.17 2.77
C ASP A 9 -7.52 12.27 1.43
N MET A 10 -6.85 12.76 0.37
CA MET A 10 -7.41 12.80 -0.99
C MET A 10 -7.18 11.49 -1.76
N THR A 11 -6.38 10.56 -1.22
CA THR A 11 -6.12 9.26 -1.86
C THR A 11 -7.16 8.21 -1.45
N CYS A 12 -7.31 7.16 -2.26
CA CYS A 12 -8.14 5.99 -1.92
C CYS A 12 -7.45 5.01 -0.95
N LEU A 13 -6.32 5.39 -0.34
CA LEU A 13 -5.53 4.54 0.54
C LEU A 13 -5.48 5.11 1.95
N SER A 14 -5.36 4.22 2.94
CA SER A 14 -5.08 4.63 4.32
C SER A 14 -3.62 5.02 4.51
N ARG A 15 -3.33 5.79 5.57
CA ARG A 15 -1.98 6.19 5.99
C ARG A 15 -0.99 5.03 6.05
N LYS A 16 -1.45 3.87 6.54
CA LYS A 16 -0.62 2.66 6.64
C LYS A 16 -0.31 2.04 5.28
N GLU A 17 -1.23 2.15 4.34
CA GLU A 17 -1.03 1.65 2.97
C GLU A 17 -0.11 2.59 2.19
N ILE A 18 -0.24 3.91 2.39
CA ILE A 18 0.71 4.91 1.86
C ILE A 18 2.12 4.67 2.42
N ALA A 19 2.25 4.46 3.73
CA ALA A 19 3.53 4.15 4.35
C ALA A 19 4.15 2.85 3.81
N ALA A 20 3.34 1.81 3.53
CA ALA A 20 3.83 0.59 2.91
C ALA A 20 4.35 0.82 1.48
N LEU A 21 3.71 1.71 0.70
CA LEU A 21 4.20 2.11 -0.63
C LEU A 21 5.49 2.92 -0.54
N ALA A 22 5.56 3.85 0.42
CA ALA A 22 6.74 4.66 0.68
C ALA A 22 7.95 3.79 1.03
N GLU A 23 7.74 2.78 1.87
CA GLU A 23 8.75 1.79 2.23
C GLU A 23 9.22 0.99 1.01
N HIS A 24 8.29 0.41 0.26
CA HIS A 24 8.57 -0.45 -0.91
C HIS A 24 9.40 0.25 -1.98
N GLU A 25 9.01 1.48 -2.33
CA GLU A 25 9.64 2.25 -3.42
C GLU A 25 10.78 3.14 -2.92
N HIS A 26 11.03 3.15 -1.60
CA HIS A 26 12.03 3.97 -0.94
C HIS A 26 11.87 5.48 -1.23
N ILE A 27 10.64 5.96 -1.11
CA ILE A 27 10.24 7.36 -1.33
C ILE A 27 9.57 7.94 -0.08
N GLY A 28 9.37 9.26 -0.03
CA GLY A 28 8.66 9.91 1.07
C GLY A 28 7.13 9.78 0.95
N ASP A 29 6.41 9.96 2.07
CA ASP A 29 4.95 9.80 2.14
C ASP A 29 4.18 10.69 1.14
N PHE A 30 4.68 11.90 0.86
CA PHE A 30 4.12 12.77 -0.17
C PHE A 30 4.18 12.13 -1.57
N ASP A 31 5.35 11.60 -1.95
CA ASP A 31 5.54 10.97 -3.26
C ASP A 31 4.77 9.65 -3.34
N ALA A 32 4.72 8.89 -2.23
CA ALA A 32 3.92 7.67 -2.11
C ALA A 32 2.42 7.94 -2.24
N SER A 33 1.92 9.07 -1.71
CA SER A 33 0.52 9.48 -1.89
C SER A 33 0.17 9.72 -3.35
N MET A 34 1.07 10.40 -4.08
CA MET A 34 0.90 10.64 -5.51
C MET A 34 0.99 9.35 -6.32
N LEU A 35 1.91 8.45 -5.96
CA LEU A 35 2.02 7.12 -6.58
C LEU A 35 0.76 6.29 -6.32
N ALA A 36 0.25 6.29 -5.10
CA ALA A 36 -0.95 5.59 -4.70
C ALA A 36 -2.15 6.05 -5.55
N GLU A 37 -2.39 7.37 -5.60
CA GLU A 37 -3.46 7.96 -6.40
C GLU A 37 -3.33 7.60 -7.89
N TYR A 38 -2.12 7.67 -8.44
CA TYR A 38 -1.86 7.26 -9.82
C TYR A 38 -2.14 5.78 -10.06
N LEU A 39 -1.64 4.89 -9.20
CA LEU A 39 -1.84 3.45 -9.31
C LEU A 39 -3.33 3.11 -9.27
N MET A 40 -4.10 3.69 -8.35
CA MET A 40 -5.53 3.40 -8.21
C MET A 40 -6.37 3.78 -9.44
N HIS A 41 -5.86 4.64 -10.32
CA HIS A 41 -6.50 4.98 -11.59
C HIS A 41 -6.08 4.07 -12.76
N LEU A 42 -5.07 3.23 -12.58
CA LEU A 42 -4.58 2.33 -13.62
C LEU A 42 -5.37 1.01 -13.67
N PRO A 43 -5.53 0.43 -14.87
CA PRO A 43 -5.94 -0.96 -14.98
C PRO A 43 -4.96 -1.85 -14.23
N LYS A 44 -5.50 -2.68 -13.33
CA LYS A 44 -4.74 -3.56 -12.44
C LYS A 44 -3.88 -2.83 -11.37
N GLY A 45 -4.17 -1.55 -11.12
CA GLY A 45 -3.53 -0.74 -10.09
C GLY A 45 -3.60 -1.33 -8.68
N PRO A 46 -4.81 -1.67 -8.19
CA PRO A 46 -4.96 -2.25 -6.86
C PRO A 46 -4.17 -3.56 -6.69
N GLN A 47 -4.08 -4.38 -7.74
CA GLN A 47 -3.29 -5.61 -7.76
C GLN A 47 -1.79 -5.32 -7.67
N LYS A 48 -1.32 -4.19 -8.21
CA LYS A 48 0.07 -3.77 -8.09
C LYS A 48 0.38 -3.32 -6.65
N VAL A 49 -0.50 -2.53 -6.03
CA VAL A 49 -0.38 -2.15 -4.61
C VAL A 49 -0.36 -3.40 -3.70
N GLN A 50 -1.31 -4.32 -3.92
CA GLN A 50 -1.36 -5.59 -3.21
C GLN A 50 -0.06 -6.39 -3.35
N GLN A 51 0.51 -6.41 -4.56
CA GLN A 51 1.76 -7.10 -4.83
C GLN A 51 2.92 -6.48 -4.05
N MET A 52 3.04 -5.15 -4.02
CA MET A 52 4.08 -4.42 -3.26
C MET A 52 4.06 -4.83 -1.78
N ILE A 53 2.90 -4.71 -1.12
CA ILE A 53 2.74 -5.07 0.30
C ILE A 53 3.07 -6.55 0.53
N CYS A 54 2.69 -7.44 -0.40
CA CYS A 54 3.02 -8.86 -0.30
C CYS A 54 4.51 -9.17 -0.51
N GLU A 55 5.22 -8.35 -1.29
CA GLU A 55 6.66 -8.47 -1.51
C GLU A 55 7.40 -8.11 -0.21
N ASP A 56 7.11 -6.96 0.38
CA ASP A 56 7.73 -6.50 1.63
C ASP A 56 7.45 -7.44 2.79
N MET A 57 6.21 -7.94 2.90
CA MET A 57 5.84 -8.90 3.93
C MET A 57 6.67 -10.19 3.80
N ARG A 58 6.92 -10.65 2.57
CA ARG A 58 7.81 -11.80 2.33
C ARG A 58 9.25 -11.49 2.69
N GLU A 59 9.73 -10.27 2.42
CA GLU A 59 11.08 -9.85 2.77
C GLU A 59 11.26 -9.82 4.30
N ALA A 60 10.33 -9.20 5.02
CA ALA A 60 10.31 -9.15 6.48
C ALA A 60 10.36 -10.56 7.09
N ILE A 61 9.54 -11.49 6.58
CA ILE A 61 9.57 -12.91 7.00
C ILE A 61 10.94 -13.54 6.74
N ARG A 62 11.55 -13.31 5.57
CA ARG A 62 12.89 -13.85 5.24
C ARG A 62 13.98 -13.30 6.17
N HIS A 63 13.85 -12.06 6.61
CA HIS A 63 14.79 -11.41 7.52
C HIS A 63 14.53 -11.74 9.00
N GLY A 64 13.43 -12.44 9.32
CA GLY A 64 13.04 -12.77 10.68
C GLY A 64 12.35 -11.62 11.42
N ASP A 65 11.98 -10.55 10.72
CA ASP A 65 11.23 -9.43 11.28
C ASP A 65 9.73 -9.74 11.30
N LEU A 66 9.33 -10.54 12.29
CA LEU A 66 7.96 -11.02 12.42
C LEU A 66 6.98 -9.96 12.94
N ASP A 67 7.48 -8.90 13.58
CA ASP A 67 6.65 -7.80 14.02
C ASP A 67 6.28 -6.91 12.82
N HIS A 68 7.27 -6.55 11.98
CA HIS A 68 7.00 -5.83 10.74
C HIS A 68 6.12 -6.62 9.76
N ALA A 69 6.39 -7.92 9.60
CA ALA A 69 5.55 -8.78 8.77
C ALA A 69 4.08 -8.80 9.22
N ARG A 70 3.82 -8.68 10.53
CA ARG A 70 2.46 -8.62 11.09
C ARG A 70 1.80 -7.28 10.81
N GLU A 71 2.55 -6.19 10.88
CA GLU A 71 2.06 -4.86 10.50
C GLU A 71 1.64 -4.84 9.03
N LEU A 72 2.51 -5.33 8.14
CA LEU A 72 2.20 -5.46 6.71
C LEU A 72 1.02 -6.39 6.43
N PHE A 73 0.87 -7.48 7.20
CA PHE A 73 -0.30 -8.36 7.08
C PHE A 73 -1.61 -7.63 7.42
N LEU A 74 -1.63 -6.83 8.50
CA LEU A 74 -2.81 -6.05 8.87
C LEU A 74 -3.12 -4.97 7.83
N THR A 75 -2.08 -4.31 7.30
CA THR A 75 -2.21 -3.34 6.20
C THR A 75 -2.79 -4.02 4.95
N LEU A 76 -2.27 -5.18 4.57
CA LEU A 76 -2.78 -5.97 3.44
C LEU A 76 -4.24 -6.39 3.63
N GLN A 77 -4.60 -6.84 4.83
CA GLN A 77 -5.97 -7.24 5.15
C GLN A 77 -6.94 -6.06 5.02
N HIS A 78 -6.55 -4.88 5.50
CA HIS A 78 -7.33 -3.66 5.35
C HIS A 78 -7.48 -3.28 3.87
N PHE A 79 -6.36 -3.25 3.13
CA PHE A 79 -6.35 -2.90 1.72
C PHE A 79 -7.26 -3.81 0.88
N VAL A 80 -7.19 -5.13 1.07
CA VAL A 80 -8.02 -6.09 0.34
C VAL A 80 -9.50 -6.01 0.70
N LYS A 81 -9.82 -5.59 1.93
CA LYS A 81 -11.21 -5.38 2.34
C LYS A 81 -11.82 -4.17 1.63
N ASP A 82 -11.05 -3.10 1.47
CA ASP A 82 -11.51 -1.86 0.83
C ASP A 82 -11.43 -1.94 -0.70
N HIS A 83 -10.48 -2.74 -1.22
CA HIS A 83 -10.22 -2.94 -2.66
C HIS A 83 -10.27 -4.44 -3.02
N PRO A 84 -11.43 -5.10 -3.00
CA PRO A 84 -11.57 -6.53 -3.26
C PRO A 84 -11.09 -6.96 -4.66
N GLU A 85 -11.12 -6.05 -5.64
CA GLU A 85 -10.57 -6.25 -6.98
C GLU A 85 -9.06 -6.57 -6.98
N ALA A 86 -8.34 -6.18 -5.91
CA ALA A 86 -6.91 -6.44 -5.78
C ALA A 86 -6.57 -7.94 -5.66
N ILE A 87 -7.54 -8.80 -5.29
CA ILE A 87 -7.34 -10.25 -5.26
C ILE A 87 -7.40 -10.79 -6.69
N ARG A 88 -6.33 -11.46 -7.13
CA ARG A 88 -6.34 -12.21 -8.41
C ARG A 88 -7.52 -13.20 -8.42
N GLY A 89 -8.42 -13.04 -9.39
CA GLY A 89 -9.62 -13.87 -9.54
C GLY A 89 -10.94 -13.08 -9.47
N ALA A 90 -10.90 -11.78 -9.17
CA ALA A 90 -12.03 -10.88 -9.39
C ALA A 90 -12.09 -10.42 -10.87
N ALA A 91 -12.40 -11.37 -11.76
CA ALA A 91 -12.86 -11.14 -13.13
C ALA A 91 -13.69 -12.35 -13.58
#